data_AF-A0A816XN60-F1
#
_entry.id   AF-A0A816XN60-F1
#
_cell.length_a   1.000
_cell.length_b   1.000
_cell.length_c   1.000
_cell.angle_alpha   90.00
_cell.angle_beta   90.00
_cell.angle_gamma   90.00
#
_symmetry.space_group_name_H-M   'P 1'
#
loop_
_entity.id
_entity.type
_entity.pdbx_description
1 polymer ?
#
loop_
_entity_poly.entity_id
_entity_poly.type
_entity_poly.pdbx_seq_one_letter_code
_entity_poly.pdbx_strand_id
1 'polypeptide(L)'
;MVALDLYLYRQIIHACPVLEELTIRDGEVPDVLSICGGTVVEHASIKRLVIVTPLPDGTDYNLSTYYFESSRQTVRFRAPSLVCLDYSSFVFKEYQVDDLDSLVEARLSLKLWWSISLFFFFVNHNYDYDYYYDYDGCFYLGYPRPPIFGDVTCLVTAIRNIRASTMGALKGILRGLTVADGLTTLHLSPDSLEVFHFCCKSMPCLCSTTLLLYPIESNKQKSWQVMPLLLKSCPNLQTLVFKGLLHRVTNRCGDACACNPGQKKRKRIKKMKEVCCLQTCRVKLLEISDYGGYFQELKQMSHFLDNLECLETLKVGVNPDKNSEFVRDDVMALPRLSSKCTIQFI
;
A
#
# COMPACT_ATOMS: atom_id res chain seq x y z
N MET A 1 4.23 20.47 -25.87
CA MET A 1 4.04 20.08 -24.47
C MET A 1 4.01 21.39 -23.68
N VAL A 2 2.83 21.84 -23.23
CA VAL A 2 2.72 23.09 -22.48
C VAL A 2 3.12 22.77 -21.04
N ALA A 3 4.22 23.35 -20.55
CA ALA A 3 4.53 23.33 -19.13
C ALA A 3 3.49 24.19 -18.42
N LEU A 4 2.52 23.56 -17.75
CA LEU A 4 1.51 24.24 -16.97
C LEU A 4 2.08 24.48 -15.56
N ASP A 5 2.36 25.73 -15.23
CA ASP A 5 2.52 26.17 -13.83
C ASP A 5 1.22 25.87 -13.05
N LEU A 6 1.34 25.53 -11.75
CA LEU A 6 0.23 25.35 -10.81
C LEU A 6 -0.89 26.39 -10.94
N TYR A 7 -0.54 27.66 -11.22
CA TYR A 7 -1.50 28.75 -11.36
C TYR A 7 -2.36 28.61 -12.63
N LEU A 8 -1.72 28.37 -13.78
CA LEU A 8 -2.41 28.10 -15.04
C LEU A 8 -3.24 26.80 -14.97
N TYR A 9 -2.70 25.78 -14.32
CA TYR A 9 -3.39 24.52 -14.08
C TYR A 9 -4.71 24.72 -13.31
N ARG A 10 -4.71 25.48 -12.21
CA ARG A 10 -5.95 25.80 -11.48
C ARG A 10 -6.94 26.56 -12.33
N GLN A 11 -6.48 27.53 -13.11
CA GLN A 11 -7.35 28.30 -14.00
C GLN A 11 -8.02 27.41 -15.06
N ILE A 12 -7.29 26.46 -15.64
CA ILE A 12 -7.83 25.52 -16.63
C ILE A 12 -8.90 24.60 -16.02
N ILE A 13 -8.66 24.10 -14.81
CA ILE A 13 -9.64 23.26 -14.12
C ILE A 13 -10.91 24.05 -13.82
N HIS A 14 -10.79 25.26 -13.29
CA HIS A 14 -11.94 26.10 -12.99
C HIS A 14 -12.68 26.59 -14.25
N ALA A 15 -12.00 26.66 -15.41
CA ALA A 15 -12.64 26.99 -16.69
C ALA A 15 -13.50 25.85 -17.26
N CYS A 16 -13.38 24.63 -16.71
CA CYS A 16 -14.03 23.43 -17.22
C CYS A 16 -15.07 22.88 -16.21
N PRO A 17 -16.26 23.50 -16.09
CA PRO A 17 -17.25 23.15 -15.05
C PRO A 17 -17.84 21.73 -15.16
N VAL A 18 -17.64 21.05 -16.30
CA VAL A 18 -18.14 19.69 -16.59
C VAL A 18 -17.02 18.64 -16.61
N LEU A 19 -15.84 18.97 -16.08
CA LEU A 19 -14.68 18.06 -16.09
C LEU A 19 -14.97 16.82 -15.24
N GLU A 20 -15.13 15.67 -15.89
CA GLU A 20 -15.41 14.39 -15.20
C GLU A 20 -14.14 13.57 -14.93
N GLU A 21 -13.12 13.72 -15.76
CA GLU A 21 -11.88 12.96 -15.69
C GLU A 21 -10.68 13.89 -15.74
N LEU A 22 -9.79 13.74 -14.77
CA LEU A 22 -8.55 14.50 -14.67
C LEU A 22 -7.38 13.55 -14.45
N THR A 23 -6.40 13.61 -15.36
CA THR A 23 -5.14 12.89 -15.23
C THR A 23 -4.00 13.87 -15.18
N ILE A 24 -3.21 13.79 -14.11
CA ILE A 24 -2.03 14.60 -13.86
C ILE A 24 -0.84 13.66 -13.84
N ARG A 25 0.12 13.94 -14.71
CA ARG A 25 1.40 13.23 -14.76
C ARG A 25 2.48 14.28 -14.79
N ASP A 26 3.35 14.25 -13.78
CA ASP A 26 4.51 15.12 -13.78
C ASP A 26 5.45 14.64 -14.89
N GLY A 27 5.86 15.56 -15.77
CA GLY A 27 6.84 15.29 -16.80
C GLY A 27 8.23 15.18 -16.19
N GLU A 28 9.06 14.28 -16.72
CA GLU A 28 10.49 14.24 -16.45
C GLU A 28 11.16 15.43 -17.18
N VAL A 29 11.12 16.62 -16.57
CA VAL A 29 11.85 17.78 -17.09
C VAL A 29 13.04 18.04 -16.16
N PRO A 30 14.29 17.80 -16.60
CA PRO A 30 15.49 17.89 -15.75
C PRO A 30 15.77 19.29 -15.19
N ASP A 31 15.30 20.34 -15.85
CA ASP A 31 15.81 21.72 -15.64
C ASP A 31 14.80 22.69 -14.99
N VAL A 32 13.58 22.25 -14.68
CA VAL A 32 12.59 23.07 -13.98
C VAL A 32 12.32 22.44 -12.63
N LEU A 33 12.28 23.26 -11.57
CA LEU A 33 11.69 22.91 -10.27
C LEU A 33 10.26 22.43 -10.52
N SER A 34 10.08 21.17 -10.88
CA SER A 34 8.80 20.51 -11.11
C SER A 34 8.07 20.46 -9.78
N ILE A 35 7.35 21.55 -9.46
CA ILE A 35 6.43 21.60 -8.34
C ILE A 35 5.51 20.41 -8.53
N CYS A 36 5.52 19.45 -7.60
CA CYS A 36 4.71 18.24 -7.73
C CYS A 36 3.30 18.61 -8.16
N GLY A 37 2.95 18.29 -9.40
CA GLY A 37 1.68 18.63 -10.00
C GLY A 37 0.59 17.90 -9.24
N GLY A 38 -0.58 18.55 -9.10
CA GLY A 38 -1.71 17.91 -8.44
C GLY A 38 -1.65 17.90 -6.91
N THR A 39 -0.79 18.70 -6.28
CA THR A 39 -0.89 18.94 -4.82
C THR A 39 -2.20 19.64 -4.43
N VAL A 40 -2.87 20.35 -5.33
CA VAL A 40 -4.20 20.91 -5.07
C VAL A 40 -5.16 20.57 -6.20
N VAL A 41 -6.22 19.84 -5.88
CA VAL A 41 -7.31 19.49 -6.80
C VAL A 41 -8.63 19.81 -6.11
N GLU A 42 -9.32 20.85 -6.57
CA GLU A 42 -10.61 21.28 -6.05
C GLU A 42 -11.60 21.40 -7.20
N HIS A 43 -12.48 20.42 -7.36
CA HIS A 43 -13.47 20.41 -8.43
C HIS A 43 -14.68 19.55 -8.11
N ALA A 44 -15.88 20.10 -8.28
CA ALA A 44 -17.12 19.44 -7.89
C ALA A 44 -17.54 18.29 -8.82
N SER A 45 -17.23 18.39 -10.12
CA SER A 45 -17.71 17.42 -11.13
C SER A 45 -16.75 16.25 -11.42
N ILE A 46 -15.52 16.27 -10.87
CA ILE A 46 -14.54 15.22 -11.16
C ILE A 46 -15.04 13.91 -10.55
N LYS A 47 -15.14 12.88 -11.39
CA LYS A 47 -15.51 11.51 -11.04
C LYS A 47 -14.28 10.59 -11.00
N ARG A 48 -13.28 10.86 -11.84
CA ARG A 48 -12.03 10.08 -11.91
C ARG A 48 -10.82 11.01 -11.82
N LEU A 49 -9.97 10.77 -10.82
CA LEU A 49 -8.74 11.51 -10.60
C LEU A 49 -7.55 10.55 -10.62
N VAL A 50 -6.60 10.82 -11.52
CA VAL A 50 -5.33 10.10 -11.60
C VAL A 50 -4.20 11.09 -11.39
N ILE A 51 -3.35 10.85 -10.40
CA ILE A 51 -2.17 11.65 -10.12
C ILE A 51 -0.99 10.69 -10.04
N VAL A 52 -0.03 10.86 -10.94
CA VAL A 52 1.19 10.06 -10.97
C VAL A 52 2.39 11.00 -10.98
N THR A 53 3.07 11.07 -9.85
CA THR A 53 4.40 11.66 -9.75
C THR A 53 5.43 10.56 -10.09
N PRO A 54 6.42 10.81 -10.96
CA PRO A 54 7.47 9.85 -11.25
C PRO A 54 8.27 9.59 -9.96
N LEU A 55 8.46 8.31 -9.68
CA LEU A 55 9.09 7.80 -8.46
C LEU A 55 10.40 7.11 -8.85
N PRO A 56 11.50 7.84 -9.04
CA PRO A 56 12.78 7.22 -9.40
C PRO A 56 13.23 6.23 -8.33
N ASP A 57 13.51 4.99 -8.74
CA ASP A 57 14.09 3.98 -7.85
C ASP A 57 15.61 4.22 -7.76
N GLY A 58 16.11 4.56 -6.57
CA GLY A 58 17.54 4.79 -6.35
C GLY A 58 18.00 6.21 -6.67
N THR A 59 17.42 7.20 -5.99
CA THR A 59 17.81 8.61 -6.12
C THR A 59 19.22 8.90 -5.61
N ASP A 60 20.03 9.59 -6.39
CA ASP A 60 21.19 10.33 -5.90
C ASP A 60 20.76 11.37 -4.83
N TYR A 61 21.65 11.72 -3.90
CA TYR A 61 21.42 12.61 -2.77
C TYR A 61 20.80 13.98 -3.16
N ASN A 62 21.17 14.50 -4.34
CA ASN A 62 20.65 15.77 -4.84
C ASN A 62 19.16 15.65 -5.25
N LEU A 63 18.79 14.56 -5.92
CA LEU A 63 17.39 14.29 -6.29
C LEU A 63 16.53 14.04 -5.05
N SER A 64 17.03 13.33 -4.04
CA SER A 64 16.28 13.10 -2.80
C SER A 64 16.09 14.38 -1.98
N THR A 65 17.05 15.30 -2.00
CA THR A 65 16.90 16.64 -1.39
C THR A 65 15.80 17.45 -2.08
N TYR A 66 15.70 17.38 -3.42
CA TYR A 66 14.65 18.04 -4.19
C TYR A 66 13.24 17.50 -3.85
N TYR A 67 13.07 16.18 -3.83
CA TYR A 67 11.81 15.55 -3.42
C TYR A 67 11.48 15.83 -1.96
N PHE A 68 12.49 15.93 -1.09
CA PHE A 68 12.30 16.34 0.30
C PHE A 68 11.68 17.73 0.39
N GLU A 69 12.23 18.73 -0.31
CA GLU A 69 11.68 20.09 -0.29
C GLU A 69 10.25 20.13 -0.82
N SER A 70 9.99 19.43 -1.93
CA SER A 70 8.65 19.32 -2.52
C SER A 70 7.66 18.63 -1.59
N SER A 71 8.08 17.58 -0.87
CA SER A 71 7.26 16.85 0.10
C SER A 71 6.81 17.70 1.30
N ARG A 72 7.41 18.88 1.52
CA ARG A 72 6.99 19.79 2.61
C ARG A 72 5.67 20.50 2.32
N GLN A 73 5.19 20.44 1.08
CA GLN A 73 3.91 21.01 0.68
C GLN A 73 2.74 20.26 1.31
N THR A 74 1.58 20.92 1.35
CA THR A 74 0.33 20.32 1.81
C THR A 74 -0.49 19.91 0.59
N VAL A 75 -0.91 18.65 0.55
CA VAL A 75 -1.82 18.15 -0.48
C VAL A 75 -3.25 18.49 -0.10
N ARG A 76 -4.03 19.09 -1.01
CA ARG A 76 -5.44 19.42 -0.83
C ARG A 76 -6.30 18.76 -1.89
N PHE A 77 -7.25 17.93 -1.48
CA PHE A 77 -8.25 17.34 -2.35
C PHE A 77 -9.64 17.73 -1.88
N ARG A 78 -10.43 18.32 -2.78
CA ARG A 78 -11.85 18.57 -2.59
C ARG A 78 -12.60 18.18 -3.87
N ALA A 79 -13.17 16.98 -3.86
CA ALA A 79 -13.84 16.42 -5.02
C ALA A 79 -15.06 15.58 -4.59
N PRO A 80 -16.20 16.21 -4.26
CA PRO A 80 -17.40 15.54 -3.71
C PRO A 80 -17.97 14.43 -4.59
N SER A 81 -17.81 14.54 -5.91
CA SER A 81 -18.30 13.56 -6.89
C SER A 81 -17.26 12.49 -7.26
N LEU A 82 -16.12 12.45 -6.59
CA LEU A 82 -15.03 11.54 -6.95
C LEU A 82 -15.41 10.10 -6.65
N VAL A 83 -15.36 9.24 -7.66
CA VAL A 83 -15.69 7.81 -7.59
C VAL A 83 -14.43 6.95 -7.62
N CYS A 84 -13.41 7.37 -8.37
CA CYS A 84 -12.15 6.65 -8.52
C CYS A 84 -10.96 7.57 -8.30
N LEU A 85 -10.06 7.17 -7.39
CA LEU A 85 -8.79 7.84 -7.11
C LEU A 85 -7.63 6.89 -7.45
N ASP A 86 -6.74 7.29 -8.35
CA ASP A 86 -5.45 6.64 -8.58
C ASP A 86 -4.34 7.63 -8.20
N TYR A 87 -3.76 7.45 -7.01
CA TYR A 87 -2.78 8.37 -6.44
C TYR A 87 -1.45 7.66 -6.21
N SER A 88 -0.46 8.02 -7.03
CA SER A 88 0.91 7.52 -6.95
C SER A 88 1.87 8.69 -6.76
N SER A 89 2.43 8.84 -5.57
CA SER A 89 3.35 9.94 -5.25
C SER A 89 4.17 9.69 -3.98
N PHE A 90 5.07 10.62 -3.66
CA PHE A 90 5.75 10.63 -2.37
C PHE A 90 4.79 11.05 -1.25
N VAL A 91 5.15 10.69 -0.02
CA VAL A 91 4.43 11.17 1.17
C VAL A 91 4.73 12.65 1.39
N PHE A 92 3.68 13.46 1.44
CA PHE A 92 3.77 14.87 1.78
C PHE A 92 3.62 15.10 3.29
N LYS A 93 4.01 16.30 3.74
CA LYS A 93 3.93 16.77 5.12
C LYS A 93 2.54 16.55 5.72
N GLU A 94 1.54 16.95 4.96
CA GLU A 94 0.15 17.04 5.42
C GLU A 94 -0.79 16.85 4.25
N TYR A 95 -1.92 16.20 4.52
CA TYR A 95 -3.01 16.00 3.59
C TYR A 95 -4.27 16.65 4.16
N GLN A 96 -4.93 17.50 3.37
CA GLN A 96 -6.22 18.10 3.65
C GLN A 96 -7.18 17.56 2.60
N VAL A 97 -7.89 16.50 2.97
CA VAL A 97 -8.77 15.78 2.05
C VAL A 97 -10.18 15.88 2.61
N ASP A 98 -11.02 16.63 1.90
CA ASP A 98 -12.41 16.85 2.25
C ASP A 98 -13.31 16.22 1.17
N ASP A 99 -14.51 15.81 1.56
CA ASP A 99 -15.60 15.46 0.65
C ASP A 99 -15.26 14.35 -0.36
N LEU A 100 -14.95 13.13 0.09
CA LEU A 100 -14.76 11.94 -0.76
C LEU A 100 -15.84 10.86 -0.54
N ASP A 101 -17.07 11.29 -0.18
CA ASP A 101 -18.16 10.39 0.20
C ASP A 101 -18.67 9.51 -0.96
N SER A 102 -18.38 9.90 -2.20
CA SER A 102 -18.76 9.15 -3.42
C SER A 102 -17.71 8.13 -3.86
N LEU A 103 -16.57 8.02 -3.16
CA LEU A 103 -15.44 7.19 -3.57
C LEU A 103 -15.83 5.71 -3.48
N VAL A 104 -15.52 4.94 -4.53
CA VAL A 104 -15.78 3.49 -4.63
C VAL A 104 -14.47 2.73 -4.79
N GLU A 105 -13.51 3.30 -5.50
CA GLU A 105 -12.20 2.70 -5.76
C GLU A 105 -11.08 3.68 -5.42
N ALA A 106 -10.12 3.21 -4.62
CA ALA A 106 -8.90 3.95 -4.32
C ALA A 106 -7.68 3.08 -4.63
N ARG A 107 -6.77 3.60 -5.45
CA ARG A 107 -5.48 2.99 -5.75
C ARG A 107 -4.39 3.90 -5.22
N LEU A 108 -3.68 3.44 -4.20
CA LEU A 108 -2.62 4.20 -3.56
C LEU A 108 -1.27 3.53 -3.82
N SER A 109 -0.35 4.31 -4.37
CA SER A 109 1.05 3.96 -4.51
C SER A 109 1.92 5.06 -3.88
N LEU A 110 2.01 5.02 -2.56
CA LEU A 110 2.76 5.98 -1.76
C LEU A 110 4.18 5.47 -1.54
N LYS A 111 5.18 6.34 -1.72
CA LYS A 111 6.57 6.05 -1.31
C LYS A 111 7.05 7.07 -0.29
N LEU A 112 7.87 6.63 0.66
CA LEU A 112 8.64 7.54 1.50
C LEU A 112 9.64 8.29 0.62
N TRP A 113 9.80 9.59 0.87
CA TRP A 113 10.82 10.42 0.20
C TRP A 113 12.25 9.95 0.50
N TRP A 114 12.44 9.13 1.54
CA TRP A 114 13.68 8.43 1.86
C TRP A 114 13.44 6.94 2.15
N SER A 115 14.03 6.04 1.38
CA SER A 115 13.94 4.59 1.63
C SER A 115 14.89 4.19 2.76
N ILE A 116 14.34 3.63 3.85
CA ILE A 116 15.12 3.06 4.97
C ILE A 116 16.10 1.99 4.47
N SER A 117 15.77 1.29 3.38
CA SER A 117 16.65 0.29 2.78
C SER A 117 17.93 0.88 2.18
N LEU A 118 17.88 2.09 1.59
CA LEU A 118 19.08 2.77 1.11
C LEU A 118 20.00 3.12 2.27
N PHE A 119 19.45 3.58 3.40
CA PHE A 119 20.26 3.80 4.62
C PHE A 119 20.97 2.52 5.07
N PHE A 120 20.27 1.39 5.14
CA PHE A 120 20.92 0.12 5.49
C PHE A 120 21.94 -0.35 4.43
N PHE A 121 21.71 -0.10 3.15
CA PHE A 121 22.68 -0.42 2.09
C PHE A 121 23.95 0.42 2.22
N PHE A 122 23.83 1.75 2.37
CA PHE A 122 24.98 2.65 2.59
C PHE A 122 25.74 2.35 3.90
N VAL A 123 25.03 1.94 4.96
CA VAL A 123 25.66 1.57 6.23
C VAL A 123 26.35 0.20 6.17
N ASN A 124 25.86 -0.75 5.36
CA ASN A 124 26.45 -2.10 5.27
C ASN A 124 27.48 -2.26 4.13
N HIS A 125 27.49 -1.40 3.12
CA HIS A 125 28.42 -1.48 1.96
C HIS A 125 29.59 -0.49 1.97
N ASN A 126 29.73 0.35 2.99
CA ASN A 126 30.95 1.15 3.16
C ASN A 126 32.07 0.32 3.82
N TYR A 127 32.60 -0.65 3.08
CA TYR A 127 33.94 -1.20 3.28
C TYR A 127 34.86 -0.55 2.24
N ASP A 128 35.29 0.68 2.51
CA ASP A 128 36.61 1.22 2.22
C ASP A 128 36.52 2.73 2.45
N TYR A 129 36.85 3.19 3.64
CA TYR A 129 37.57 4.45 3.84
C TYR A 129 37.96 4.48 5.33
N ASP A 130 39.26 4.39 5.56
CA ASP A 130 39.95 4.42 6.85
C ASP A 130 39.41 5.52 7.76
N TYR A 131 38.87 5.17 8.93
CA TYR A 131 38.84 6.07 10.07
C TYR A 131 39.07 5.35 11.40
N TYR A 132 39.86 6.04 12.22
CA TYR A 132 40.39 5.70 13.53
C TYR A 132 39.43 4.98 14.48
N TYR A 133 39.91 3.91 15.10
CA TYR A 133 39.28 3.27 16.25
C TYR A 133 39.39 4.18 17.49
N ASP A 134 38.25 4.57 18.06
CA ASP A 134 38.18 4.97 19.46
C ASP A 134 37.47 3.85 20.24
N TYR A 135 37.87 3.66 21.49
CA TYR A 135 37.69 2.43 22.29
C TYR A 135 36.25 2.16 22.78
N ASP A 136 35.24 2.74 22.13
CA ASP A 136 33.82 2.52 22.39
C ASP A 136 33.06 2.46 21.03
N GLY A 137 32.71 1.24 20.59
CA GLY A 137 32.25 0.94 19.24
C GLY A 137 30.89 1.54 18.84
N CYS A 138 30.85 2.83 18.49
CA CYS A 138 29.72 3.47 17.80
C CYS A 138 30.15 4.18 16.51
N PHE A 139 29.59 3.74 15.38
CA PHE A 139 29.74 4.39 14.07
C PHE A 139 28.95 5.72 14.04
N TYR A 140 29.66 6.86 13.96
CA TYR A 140 29.07 8.16 13.65
C TYR A 140 29.33 8.52 12.18
N LEU A 141 28.34 8.33 11.30
CA LEU A 141 28.22 9.21 10.13
C LEU A 141 27.62 10.53 10.65
N GLY A 142 28.36 11.62 10.55
CA GLY A 142 28.02 12.95 11.09
C GLY A 142 26.81 13.66 10.48
N TYR A 143 25.93 12.97 9.76
CA TYR A 143 24.64 13.51 9.33
C TYR A 143 23.52 12.79 10.09
N PRO A 144 22.73 13.49 10.93
CA PRO A 144 21.59 12.86 11.61
C PRO A 144 20.66 12.27 10.55
N ARG A 145 20.14 11.06 10.81
CA ARG A 145 19.07 10.48 9.98
C ARG A 145 18.02 11.57 9.74
N PRO A 146 17.70 11.94 8.49
CA PRO A 146 16.55 12.78 8.30
C PRO A 146 15.34 12.08 8.93
N PRO A 147 14.56 12.77 9.77
CA PRO A 147 13.41 12.15 10.41
C PRO A 147 12.44 11.69 9.31
N ILE A 148 11.94 10.45 9.44
CA ILE A 148 10.79 10.05 8.63
C ILE A 148 9.69 11.07 8.90
N PHE A 149 9.15 11.63 7.83
CA PHE A 149 8.29 12.79 7.89
C PHE A 149 7.13 12.63 6.91
N GLY A 150 5.99 13.18 7.30
CA GLY A 150 4.72 13.08 6.58
C GLY A 150 3.62 12.46 7.44
N ASP A 151 2.37 12.82 7.13
CA ASP A 151 1.19 12.35 7.86
C ASP A 151 0.06 12.01 6.88
N VAL A 152 -0.13 10.72 6.61
CA VAL A 152 -1.18 10.25 5.69
C VAL A 152 -2.52 10.04 6.37
N THR A 153 -2.65 10.32 7.67
CA THR A 153 -3.85 10.00 8.46
C THR A 153 -5.12 10.59 7.84
N CYS A 154 -5.09 11.84 7.38
CA CYS A 154 -6.23 12.48 6.73
C CYS A 154 -6.57 11.82 5.39
N LEU A 155 -5.56 11.46 4.58
CA LEU A 155 -5.78 10.76 3.31
C LEU A 155 -6.45 9.40 3.55
N VAL A 156 -5.93 8.61 4.50
CA VAL A 156 -6.50 7.30 4.86
C VAL A 156 -7.91 7.46 5.47
N THR A 157 -8.13 8.53 6.24
CA THR A 157 -9.45 8.85 6.82
C THR A 157 -10.48 9.25 5.78
N ALA A 158 -10.09 9.97 4.73
CA ALA A 158 -10.99 10.29 3.64
C ALA A 158 -11.44 9.04 2.86
N ILE A 159 -10.54 8.07 2.73
CA ILE A 159 -10.80 6.75 2.13
C ILE A 159 -11.68 5.87 3.06
N ARG A 160 -11.94 6.28 4.30
CA ARG A 160 -12.88 5.60 5.21
C ARG A 160 -14.31 5.56 4.67
N ASN A 161 -14.70 6.60 3.93
CA ASN A 161 -16.08 6.83 3.48
C ASN A 161 -16.43 6.08 2.19
N ILE A 162 -15.62 5.12 1.75
CA ILE A 162 -16.03 4.15 0.74
C ILE A 162 -17.14 3.28 1.37
N ARG A 163 -18.37 3.80 1.41
CA ARG A 163 -19.53 3.22 2.08
C ARG A 163 -20.67 3.10 1.10
N ALA A 164 -21.28 1.93 1.14
CA ALA A 164 -22.42 1.47 0.35
C ALA A 164 -23.73 2.30 0.45
N SER A 165 -23.75 3.46 1.11
CA SER A 165 -24.98 4.26 1.33
C SER A 165 -25.49 4.99 0.09
N THR A 166 -24.67 5.18 -0.95
CA THR A 166 -25.04 5.80 -2.22
C THR A 166 -25.44 4.80 -3.31
N MET A 167 -25.38 3.49 -3.01
CA MET A 167 -25.69 2.42 -3.98
C MET A 167 -27.13 2.44 -4.50
N GLY A 168 -28.08 3.01 -3.74
CA GLY A 168 -29.46 3.21 -4.19
C GLY A 168 -29.60 4.33 -5.23
N ALA A 169 -28.77 5.37 -5.15
CA ALA A 169 -28.87 6.57 -5.99
C ALA A 169 -27.97 6.49 -7.25
N LEU A 170 -26.79 5.88 -7.16
CA LEU A 170 -25.80 5.86 -8.25
C LEU A 170 -25.96 4.70 -9.25
N LYS A 171 -26.87 3.75 -8.97
CA LYS A 171 -27.14 2.58 -9.84
C LYS A 171 -27.63 2.96 -11.25
N GLY A 172 -28.15 4.17 -11.43
CA GLY A 172 -28.52 4.73 -12.73
C GLY A 172 -27.36 5.37 -13.50
N ILE A 173 -26.37 5.92 -12.80
CA ILE A 173 -25.25 6.69 -13.38
C ILE A 173 -24.10 5.77 -13.80
N LEU A 174 -23.90 4.64 -13.10
CA LEU A 174 -22.79 3.70 -13.32
C LEU A 174 -23.01 2.72 -14.49
N ARG A 175 -24.09 2.83 -15.27
CA ARG A 175 -24.44 1.87 -16.35
C ARG A 175 -23.43 1.77 -17.50
N GLY A 176 -22.42 2.65 -17.55
CA GLY A 176 -21.36 2.64 -18.57
C GLY A 176 -19.96 2.29 -18.05
N LEU A 177 -19.75 2.18 -16.73
CA LEU A 177 -18.46 1.81 -16.15
C LEU A 177 -18.56 0.37 -15.67
N THR A 178 -17.80 -0.53 -16.31
CA THR A 178 -17.64 -1.94 -15.93
C THR A 178 -16.87 -2.08 -14.61
N VAL A 179 -17.34 -1.44 -13.55
CA VAL A 179 -16.89 -1.70 -12.18
C VAL A 179 -17.83 -2.79 -11.68
N ALA A 180 -17.35 -4.03 -11.68
CA ALA A 180 -18.11 -5.17 -11.20
C ALA A 180 -18.63 -4.88 -9.78
N ASP A 181 -19.95 -4.72 -9.68
CA ASP A 181 -20.79 -4.77 -8.49
C ASP A 181 -20.51 -3.80 -7.32
N GLY A 182 -20.19 -2.53 -7.53
CA GLY A 182 -20.32 -1.50 -6.47
C GLY A 182 -19.61 -1.82 -5.14
N LEU A 183 -18.57 -2.66 -5.22
CA LEU A 183 -17.74 -3.08 -4.11
C LEU A 183 -16.69 -2.01 -3.86
N THR A 184 -16.38 -1.84 -2.59
CA THR A 184 -15.45 -0.82 -2.11
C THR A 184 -14.04 -1.41 -2.19
N THR A 185 -13.27 -0.98 -3.20
CA THR A 185 -11.95 -1.55 -3.54
C THR A 185 -10.83 -0.62 -3.11
N LEU A 186 -9.88 -1.16 -2.34
CA LEU A 186 -8.65 -0.46 -1.97
C LEU A 186 -7.45 -1.22 -2.51
N HIS A 187 -6.72 -0.60 -3.43
CA HIS A 187 -5.46 -1.10 -3.97
C HIS A 187 -4.31 -0.41 -3.25
N LEU A 188 -3.40 -1.18 -2.67
CA LEU A 188 -2.19 -0.66 -2.03
C LEU A 188 -0.95 -1.26 -2.69
N SER A 189 0.02 -0.39 -2.99
CA SER A 189 1.39 -0.80 -3.30
C SER A 189 2.12 -1.30 -2.04
N PRO A 190 3.24 -2.04 -2.18
CA PRO A 190 3.99 -2.53 -1.03
C PRO A 190 4.71 -1.38 -0.31
N ASP A 191 5.10 -0.31 -1.01
CA ASP A 191 5.63 0.90 -0.40
C ASP A 191 4.56 1.62 0.44
N SER A 192 3.29 1.58 0.01
CA SER A 192 2.18 2.15 0.77
C SER A 192 2.00 1.48 2.12
N LEU A 193 2.31 0.18 2.25
CA LEU A 193 2.28 -0.52 3.53
C LEU A 193 3.33 0.03 4.52
N GLU A 194 4.53 0.37 4.04
CA GLU A 194 5.54 1.01 4.88
C GLU A 194 5.13 2.43 5.26
N VAL A 195 4.62 3.20 4.29
CA VAL A 195 4.07 4.53 4.54
C VAL A 195 2.99 4.48 5.61
N PHE A 196 2.07 3.52 5.53
CA PHE A 196 1.01 3.37 6.53
C PHE A 196 1.58 3.00 7.90
N HIS A 197 2.69 2.24 7.96
CA HIS A 197 3.34 1.93 9.24
C HIS A 197 3.99 3.16 9.90
N PHE A 198 4.68 4.00 9.12
CA PHE A 198 5.48 5.10 9.64
C PHE A 198 4.75 6.46 9.69
N CYS A 199 3.86 6.73 8.75
CA CYS A 199 3.24 8.04 8.53
C CYS A 199 1.73 8.05 8.85
N CYS A 200 1.11 6.92 9.20
CA CYS A 200 -0.28 6.90 9.66
C CYS A 200 -0.31 6.91 11.19
N LYS A 201 -0.60 8.06 11.79
CA LYS A 201 -0.63 8.22 13.26
C LYS A 201 -1.82 7.50 13.88
N SER A 202 -2.93 7.45 13.16
CA SER A 202 -4.16 6.76 13.57
C SER A 202 -4.74 6.04 12.37
N MET A 203 -4.81 4.71 12.44
CA MET A 203 -5.44 3.91 11.39
C MET A 203 -6.97 3.98 11.56
N PRO A 204 -7.72 4.55 10.60
CA PRO A 204 -9.18 4.62 10.68
C PRO A 204 -9.81 3.26 10.33
N CYS A 205 -11.05 3.02 10.79
CA CYS A 205 -11.82 1.83 10.40
C CYS A 205 -12.29 1.94 8.95
N LEU A 206 -11.56 1.30 8.03
CA LEU A 206 -11.87 1.25 6.60
C LEU A 206 -13.08 0.33 6.36
N CYS A 207 -14.12 0.85 5.69
CA CYS A 207 -15.31 0.06 5.34
C CYS A 207 -15.14 -0.77 4.05
N SER A 208 -13.91 -0.99 3.59
CA SER A 208 -13.59 -1.67 2.34
C SER A 208 -13.99 -3.15 2.36
N THR A 209 -14.64 -3.62 1.28
CA THR A 209 -15.03 -5.02 1.08
C THR A 209 -13.94 -5.83 0.38
N THR A 210 -13.11 -5.15 -0.41
CA THR A 210 -12.04 -5.76 -1.20
C THR A 210 -10.73 -5.02 -0.98
N LEU A 211 -9.70 -5.74 -0.55
CA LEU A 211 -8.35 -5.22 -0.40
C LEU A 211 -7.42 -5.92 -1.40
N LEU A 212 -6.82 -5.14 -2.28
CA LEU A 212 -5.90 -5.59 -3.32
C LEU A 212 -4.49 -5.12 -2.96
N LEU A 213 -3.60 -6.06 -2.68
CA LEU A 213 -2.22 -5.80 -2.33
C LEU A 213 -1.36 -6.23 -3.50
N TYR A 214 -0.58 -5.29 -4.04
CA TYR A 214 0.33 -5.55 -5.15
C TYR A 214 1.78 -5.55 -4.66
N PRO A 215 2.29 -6.62 -4.03
CA PRO A 215 3.73 -6.79 -3.94
C PRO A 215 4.33 -6.75 -5.35
N ILE A 216 5.31 -5.88 -5.56
CA ILE A 216 6.12 -5.91 -6.78
C ILE A 216 7.11 -7.06 -6.59
N GLU A 217 7.14 -7.94 -7.59
CA GLU A 217 7.88 -9.22 -7.75
C GLU A 217 9.33 -9.27 -7.24
N SER A 218 9.96 -8.15 -6.89
CA SER A 218 11.39 -8.09 -6.57
C SER A 218 11.75 -7.48 -5.22
N ASN A 219 10.83 -6.82 -4.51
CA ASN A 219 11.23 -6.01 -3.35
C ASN A 219 11.25 -6.81 -2.04
N LYS A 220 12.23 -7.73 -1.92
CA LYS A 220 12.62 -8.45 -0.68
C LYS A 220 12.96 -7.54 0.50
N GLN A 221 12.85 -6.22 0.34
CA GLN A 221 13.23 -5.23 1.33
C GLN A 221 12.07 -4.67 2.16
N LYS A 222 10.80 -4.90 1.76
CA LYS A 222 9.62 -4.31 2.45
C LYS A 222 8.89 -5.33 3.31
N SER A 223 8.41 -4.91 4.49
CA SER A 223 7.88 -5.83 5.51
C SER A 223 6.38 -5.67 5.77
N TRP A 224 5.72 -6.72 6.27
CA TRP A 224 4.28 -6.74 6.55
C TRP A 224 3.87 -6.13 7.91
N GLN A 225 4.61 -5.14 8.39
CA GLN A 225 4.42 -4.58 9.74
C GLN A 225 3.03 -3.98 9.98
N VAL A 226 2.42 -3.38 8.97
CA VAL A 226 1.09 -2.77 9.09
C VAL A 226 -0.06 -3.74 8.83
N MET A 227 0.22 -4.95 8.30
CA MET A 227 -0.83 -5.89 7.87
C MET A 227 -1.83 -6.25 8.98
N PRO A 228 -1.40 -6.58 10.22
CA PRO A 228 -2.35 -6.86 11.30
C PRO A 228 -3.26 -5.68 11.62
N LEU A 229 -2.71 -4.45 11.61
CA LEU A 229 -3.48 -3.24 11.87
C LEU A 229 -4.46 -2.94 10.74
N LEU A 230 -4.02 -3.11 9.49
CA LEU A 230 -4.85 -2.91 8.30
C LEU A 230 -6.02 -3.90 8.27
N LEU A 231 -5.77 -5.19 8.50
CA LEU A 231 -6.80 -6.22 8.55
C LEU A 231 -7.81 -5.97 9.67
N LYS A 232 -7.36 -5.59 10.88
CA LYS A 232 -8.25 -5.19 11.99
C LYS A 232 -9.06 -3.93 11.66
N SER A 233 -8.52 -3.07 10.82
CA SER A 233 -9.19 -1.83 10.40
C SER A 233 -10.24 -2.07 9.30
N CYS A 234 -10.25 -3.25 8.65
CA CYS A 234 -11.19 -3.63 7.60
C CYS A 234 -12.19 -4.71 8.08
N PRO A 235 -13.18 -4.40 8.93
CA PRO A 235 -14.06 -5.41 9.53
C PRO A 235 -14.98 -6.12 8.53
N ASN A 236 -15.25 -5.51 7.37
CA ASN A 236 -16.13 -6.05 6.32
C ASN A 236 -15.37 -6.70 5.17
N LEU A 237 -14.06 -6.94 5.33
CA LEU A 237 -13.22 -7.50 4.27
C LEU A 237 -13.71 -8.91 3.88
N GLN A 238 -14.14 -9.05 2.62
CA GLN A 238 -14.59 -10.33 2.04
C GLN A 238 -13.58 -10.88 1.05
N THR A 239 -12.90 -10.00 0.32
CA THR A 239 -11.94 -10.38 -0.72
C THR A 239 -10.57 -9.81 -0.40
N LEU A 240 -9.57 -10.67 -0.33
CA LEU A 240 -8.17 -10.30 -0.15
C LEU A 240 -7.36 -10.83 -1.33
N VAL A 241 -6.64 -9.96 -2.02
CA VAL A 241 -5.82 -10.35 -3.18
C VAL A 241 -4.38 -9.94 -2.97
N PHE A 242 -3.46 -10.83 -3.32
CA PHE A 242 -2.03 -10.61 -3.29
C PHE A 242 -1.39 -10.89 -4.64
N LYS A 243 -0.52 -9.99 -5.11
CA LYS A 243 0.45 -10.29 -6.16
C LYS A 243 1.73 -10.92 -5.57
N GLY A 244 1.66 -12.20 -5.22
CA GLY A 244 2.76 -12.94 -4.56
C GLY A 244 2.80 -12.77 -3.03
N LEU A 245 3.57 -13.59 -2.31
CA LEU A 245 3.59 -13.59 -0.83
C LEU A 245 4.96 -13.27 -0.21
N LEU A 246 6.00 -13.12 -1.03
CA LEU A 246 7.35 -12.80 -0.56
C LEU A 246 7.43 -11.38 0.03
N HIS A 247 8.09 -11.26 1.18
CA HIS A 247 8.37 -9.98 1.83
C HIS A 247 9.58 -10.08 2.77
N ARG A 248 10.08 -8.93 3.24
CA ARG A 248 11.17 -8.85 4.22
C ARG A 248 10.71 -9.34 5.58
N VAL A 249 11.31 -10.42 6.06
CA VAL A 249 11.11 -10.92 7.41
C VAL A 249 11.67 -9.91 8.42
N THR A 250 10.80 -9.40 9.30
CA THR A 250 11.19 -8.54 10.43
C THR A 250 10.55 -9.06 11.71
N ASN A 251 11.09 -8.67 12.87
CA ASN A 251 10.50 -8.98 14.18
C ASN A 251 9.17 -8.26 14.48
N ARG A 252 8.60 -7.56 13.49
CA ARG A 252 7.41 -6.73 13.63
C ARG A 252 6.30 -7.07 12.61
N CYS A 253 6.44 -8.12 11.79
CA CYS A 253 5.38 -8.53 10.86
C CYS A 253 4.05 -8.89 11.56
N GLY A 254 4.10 -9.16 12.87
CA GLY A 254 2.92 -9.49 13.68
C GLY A 254 2.35 -10.86 13.34
N ASP A 255 1.10 -11.08 13.74
CA ASP A 255 0.38 -12.36 13.60
C ASP A 255 -0.25 -12.57 12.21
N ALA A 256 -0.20 -11.57 11.33
CA ALA A 256 -0.57 -11.73 9.93
C ALA A 256 0.46 -12.53 9.11
N CYS A 257 1.72 -12.62 9.57
CA CYS A 257 2.78 -13.40 8.92
C CYS A 257 3.17 -14.66 9.72
N ALA A 258 3.47 -15.76 9.02
CA ALA A 258 4.14 -16.97 9.54
C ALA A 258 5.65 -16.82 9.77
N CYS A 259 6.17 -15.62 9.61
CA CYS A 259 7.56 -15.27 9.80
C CYS A 259 7.97 -15.59 11.24
N ASN A 260 9.03 -16.38 11.44
CA ASN A 260 9.57 -16.70 12.76
C ASN A 260 10.89 -15.95 13.06
N PRO A 261 10.84 -14.64 13.39
CA PRO A 261 12.01 -13.89 13.83
C PRO A 261 12.26 -14.16 15.32
N GLY A 262 12.63 -15.39 15.67
CA GLY A 262 13.22 -15.70 16.97
C GLY A 262 12.26 -15.84 18.16
N GLN A 263 11.48 -16.92 18.20
CA GLN A 263 11.00 -17.51 19.47
C GLN A 263 12.13 -18.24 20.25
N LYS A 264 13.38 -17.78 20.16
CA LYS A 264 14.46 -18.27 21.02
C LYS A 264 14.77 -17.17 22.04
N LYS A 265 14.29 -17.38 23.28
CA LYS A 265 14.62 -16.63 24.52
C LYS A 265 13.78 -15.41 24.92
N ARG A 266 12.45 -15.48 24.87
CA ARG A 266 11.63 -14.77 25.88
C ARG A 266 10.79 -15.77 26.65
N LYS A 267 11.10 -15.85 27.94
CA LYS A 267 10.56 -16.78 28.93
C LYS A 267 9.03 -16.86 28.83
N ARG A 268 8.52 -18.07 29.09
CA ARG A 268 7.11 -18.39 29.31
C ARG A 268 6.48 -17.41 30.31
N ILE A 269 5.96 -16.29 29.81
CA ILE A 269 4.75 -15.71 30.37
C ILE A 269 3.65 -16.34 29.53
N LYS A 270 2.71 -17.06 30.16
CA LYS A 270 1.44 -17.45 29.54
C LYS A 270 0.73 -16.16 29.14
N LYS A 271 1.13 -15.55 28.01
CA LYS A 271 0.35 -14.51 27.38
C LYS A 271 -0.94 -15.23 26.97
N MET A 272 -2.09 -14.77 27.45
CA MET A 272 -3.39 -15.17 26.89
C MET A 272 -3.22 -15.25 25.37
N LYS A 273 -3.61 -16.38 24.78
CA LYS A 273 -3.45 -16.64 23.34
C LYS A 273 -4.30 -15.58 22.63
N GLU A 274 -3.65 -14.47 22.30
CA GLU A 274 -4.27 -13.34 21.62
C GLU A 274 -4.77 -13.86 20.28
N VAL A 275 -6.05 -13.63 19.98
CA VAL A 275 -6.70 -14.14 18.77
C VAL A 275 -5.99 -13.53 17.56
N CYS A 276 -5.60 -14.37 16.61
CA CYS A 276 -4.89 -13.94 15.42
C CYS A 276 -5.77 -12.96 14.63
N CYS A 277 -5.19 -11.86 14.11
CA CYS A 277 -5.95 -10.88 13.31
C CYS A 277 -6.71 -11.53 12.13
N LEU A 278 -6.18 -12.61 11.56
CA LEU A 278 -6.80 -13.38 10.48
C LEU A 278 -8.07 -14.12 10.94
N GLN A 279 -8.13 -14.58 12.20
CA GLN A 279 -9.31 -15.25 12.75
C GLN A 279 -10.48 -14.28 12.93
N THR A 280 -10.18 -12.99 13.13
CA THR A 280 -11.21 -11.95 13.21
C THR A 280 -11.70 -11.46 11.84
N CYS A 281 -11.00 -11.83 10.77
CA CYS A 281 -11.36 -11.44 9.41
C CYS A 281 -12.49 -12.32 8.85
N ARG A 282 -13.40 -11.72 8.08
CA ARG A 282 -14.49 -12.42 7.38
C ARG A 282 -14.19 -12.67 5.91
N VAL A 283 -12.91 -12.84 5.58
CA VAL A 283 -12.47 -13.07 4.21
C VAL A 283 -13.03 -14.40 3.72
N LYS A 284 -13.76 -14.33 2.61
CA LYS A 284 -14.36 -15.46 1.90
C LYS A 284 -13.54 -15.86 0.68
N LEU A 285 -12.91 -14.90 0.02
CA LEU A 285 -12.08 -15.13 -1.15
C LEU A 285 -10.67 -14.60 -0.91
N LEU A 286 -9.70 -15.51 -1.00
CA LEU A 286 -8.27 -15.18 -1.02
C LEU A 286 -7.74 -15.47 -2.42
N GLU A 287 -7.14 -14.50 -3.08
CA GLU A 287 -6.51 -14.69 -4.39
C GLU A 287 -5.02 -14.35 -4.31
N ILE A 288 -4.19 -15.20 -4.88
CA ILE A 288 -2.74 -15.00 -4.97
C ILE A 288 -2.35 -15.23 -6.42
N SER A 289 -2.06 -14.16 -7.17
CA SER A 289 -1.95 -14.23 -8.62
C SER A 289 -0.56 -14.63 -9.15
N ASP A 290 0.49 -14.47 -8.35
CA ASP A 290 1.88 -14.72 -8.74
C ASP A 290 2.62 -15.55 -7.67
N TYR A 291 2.13 -16.78 -7.46
CA TYR A 291 2.66 -17.69 -6.46
C TYR A 291 3.87 -18.44 -7.01
N GLY A 292 5.04 -18.23 -6.38
CA GLY A 292 6.31 -18.81 -6.82
C GLY A 292 6.64 -20.17 -6.20
N GLY A 293 5.86 -20.64 -5.22
CA GLY A 293 6.06 -21.92 -4.54
C GLY A 293 7.26 -21.97 -3.61
N TYR A 294 7.79 -20.81 -3.20
CA TYR A 294 8.91 -20.78 -2.26
C TYR A 294 8.46 -21.25 -0.88
N PHE A 295 9.36 -21.86 -0.11
CA PHE A 295 9.08 -22.33 1.24
C PHE A 295 8.47 -21.26 2.17
N GLN A 296 8.87 -20.00 2.01
CA GLN A 296 8.29 -18.87 2.75
C GLN A 296 6.82 -18.61 2.38
N GLU A 297 6.49 -18.70 1.09
CA GLU A 297 5.12 -18.53 0.60
C GLU A 297 4.25 -19.72 1.01
N LEU A 298 4.78 -20.94 0.96
CA LEU A 298 4.07 -22.14 1.42
C LEU A 298 3.72 -22.06 2.91
N LYS A 299 4.66 -21.58 3.73
CA LYS A 299 4.40 -21.31 5.15
C LYS A 299 3.33 -20.24 5.36
N GLN A 300 3.39 -19.16 4.58
CA GLN A 300 2.39 -18.10 4.66
C GLN A 300 1.01 -18.58 4.20
N MET A 301 0.96 -19.42 3.17
CA MET A 301 -0.26 -20.05 2.66
C MET A 301 -0.88 -20.96 3.73
N SER A 302 -0.08 -21.84 4.34
CA SER A 302 -0.51 -22.69 5.47
C SER A 302 -1.10 -21.82 6.57
N HIS A 303 -0.42 -20.73 6.95
CA HIS A 303 -0.89 -19.82 7.98
C HIS A 303 -2.20 -19.12 7.64
N PHE A 304 -2.45 -18.76 6.38
CA PHE A 304 -3.77 -18.26 5.98
C PHE A 304 -4.84 -19.33 6.09
N LEU A 305 -4.59 -20.54 5.58
CA LEU A 305 -5.55 -21.64 5.62
C LEU A 305 -5.86 -22.13 7.05
N ASP A 306 -4.89 -22.00 7.96
CA ASP A 306 -5.00 -22.37 9.37
C ASP A 306 -5.70 -21.31 10.24
N ASN A 307 -5.90 -20.09 9.74
CA ASN A 307 -6.48 -18.99 10.55
C ASN A 307 -7.70 -18.30 9.92
N LEU A 308 -7.93 -18.42 8.61
CA LEU A 308 -9.10 -17.82 7.94
C LEU A 308 -10.33 -18.73 8.05
N GLU A 309 -11.10 -18.56 9.12
CA GLU A 309 -12.28 -19.39 9.44
C GLU A 309 -13.41 -19.27 8.40
N CYS A 310 -13.57 -18.11 7.77
CA CYS A 310 -14.65 -17.83 6.82
C CYS A 310 -14.28 -18.12 5.35
N LEU A 311 -13.10 -18.65 5.07
CA LEU A 311 -12.61 -18.80 3.71
C LEU A 311 -13.45 -19.81 2.92
N GLU A 312 -14.03 -19.38 1.81
CA GLU A 312 -14.84 -20.19 0.90
C GLU A 312 -14.05 -20.55 -0.36
N THR A 313 -13.18 -19.65 -0.84
CA THR A 313 -12.41 -19.87 -2.07
C THR A 313 -10.99 -19.35 -1.93
N LEU A 314 -10.01 -20.18 -2.30
CA LEU A 314 -8.62 -19.81 -2.51
C LEU A 314 -8.31 -19.88 -4.00
N LYS A 315 -7.95 -18.77 -4.63
CA LYS A 315 -7.47 -18.71 -6.02
C LYS A 315 -5.95 -18.58 -6.04
N VAL A 316 -5.27 -19.41 -6.82
CA VAL A 316 -3.80 -19.41 -6.93
C VAL A 316 -3.39 -19.37 -8.39
N GLY A 317 -2.85 -18.24 -8.83
CA GLY A 317 -2.11 -18.12 -10.08
C GLY A 317 -0.65 -18.52 -9.83
N VAL A 318 -0.17 -19.56 -10.51
CA VAL A 318 1.21 -20.02 -10.37
C VAL A 318 2.09 -19.25 -11.33
N ASN A 319 3.23 -18.75 -10.84
CA ASN A 319 4.21 -18.05 -11.67
C ASN A 319 4.64 -18.94 -12.84
N PRO A 320 4.64 -18.44 -14.10
CA PRO A 320 4.90 -19.24 -15.30
C PRO A 320 6.32 -19.81 -15.36
N ASP A 321 7.28 -19.19 -14.65
CA ASP A 321 8.67 -19.62 -14.63
C ASP A 321 8.92 -20.79 -13.65
N LYS A 322 7.89 -21.25 -12.94
CA LYS A 322 7.98 -22.31 -11.94
C LYS A 322 7.37 -23.61 -12.42
N ASN A 323 7.84 -24.72 -11.86
CA ASN A 323 7.24 -26.02 -12.11
C ASN A 323 5.85 -26.07 -11.48
N SER A 324 4.83 -25.80 -12.29
CA SER A 324 3.46 -25.62 -11.82
C SER A 324 2.86 -26.87 -11.18
N GLU A 325 3.33 -28.08 -11.51
CA GLU A 325 2.78 -29.33 -11.01
C GLU A 325 3.11 -29.53 -9.52
N PHE A 326 4.40 -29.48 -9.15
CA PHE A 326 4.81 -29.60 -7.74
C PHE A 326 4.21 -28.50 -6.85
N VAL A 327 4.14 -27.28 -7.38
CA VAL A 327 3.55 -26.14 -6.64
C VAL A 327 2.06 -26.35 -6.38
N ARG A 328 1.33 -26.95 -7.33
CA ARG A 328 -0.09 -27.29 -7.18
C ARG A 328 -0.27 -28.40 -6.14
N ASP A 329 0.56 -29.44 -6.18
CA ASP A 329 0.50 -30.56 -5.23
C ASP A 329 0.75 -30.10 -3.78
N ASP A 330 1.78 -29.27 -3.59
CA ASP A 330 2.11 -28.70 -2.28
C ASP A 330 0.96 -27.88 -1.70
N VAL A 331 0.31 -27.05 -2.52
CA VAL A 331 -0.84 -26.23 -2.09
C VAL A 331 -2.06 -27.09 -1.78
N MET A 332 -2.32 -28.13 -2.58
CA MET A 332 -3.45 -29.05 -2.38
C MET A 332 -3.31 -29.93 -1.14
N ALA A 333 -2.07 -30.21 -0.72
CA ALA A 333 -1.75 -30.97 0.48
C ALA A 333 -1.93 -30.17 1.79
N LEU A 334 -2.10 -28.84 1.72
CA LEU A 334 -2.22 -28.01 2.91
C LEU A 334 -3.53 -28.28 3.68
N PRO A 335 -3.47 -28.34 5.03
CA PRO A 335 -4.66 -28.41 5.85
C PRO A 335 -5.51 -27.15 5.70
N ARG A 336 -6.82 -27.29 5.87
CA ARG A 336 -7.79 -26.21 5.74
C ARG A 336 -8.63 -26.13 7.00
N LEU A 337 -8.66 -24.96 7.65
CA LEU A 337 -9.53 -24.72 8.79
C LEU A 337 -10.99 -24.67 8.37
N SER A 338 -11.29 -23.96 7.28
CA SER A 338 -12.63 -23.91 6.70
C SER A 338 -12.88 -25.13 5.82
N SER A 339 -13.88 -25.94 6.18
CA SER A 339 -14.34 -27.09 5.40
C SER A 339 -15.01 -26.69 4.08
N LYS A 340 -15.42 -25.42 3.94
CA LYS A 340 -16.02 -24.88 2.70
C LYS A 340 -14.97 -24.43 1.70
N CYS A 341 -13.70 -24.33 2.08
CA CYS A 341 -12.65 -23.76 1.24
C CYS A 341 -12.33 -24.65 0.04
N THR A 342 -12.64 -24.15 -1.15
CA THR A 342 -12.22 -24.74 -2.44
C THR A 342 -10.99 -24.03 -2.99
N ILE A 343 -9.98 -24.80 -3.39
CA ILE A 343 -8.77 -24.28 -4.04
C ILE A 343 -9.00 -24.30 -5.55
N GLN A 344 -8.76 -23.18 -6.21
CA GLN A 344 -8.87 -23.00 -7.65
C GLN A 344 -7.55 -22.45 -8.18
N PHE A 345 -7.02 -23.03 -9.25
CA PHE A 345 -5.85 -22.49 -9.93
C PHE A 345 -6.31 -21.67 -11.13
N ILE A 346 -5.77 -20.45 -11.27
CA ILE A 346 -6.17 -19.46 -12.28
C ILE A 346 -5.06 -19.14 -13.26
#